data_AF-A0A837I044-F1
#
_entry.id   AF-A0A837I044-F1
#
_cell.length_a   1.000
_cell.length_b   1.000
_cell.length_c   1.000
_cell.angle_alpha   90.00
_cell.angle_beta   90.00
_cell.angle_gamma   90.00
#
_symmetry.space_group_name_H-M   'P 1'
#
loop_
_entity.id
_entity.type
_entity.pdbx_description
1 polymer ?
#
loop_
_entity_poly.entity_id
_entity_poly.type
_entity_poly.pdbx_seq_one_letter_code
_entity_poly.pdbx_strand_id
1 'polypeptide(L)'
;MTLWHRGDLLDHVVITNHHYGLPIEKLGRSLEDGRDIVVHLVTGSAFLLKRIISDAITVFVMPPSHEEILNRMRGRGMTEEQIMHRLRDDPTTLQASRFYDFVVVNHDGEEQGTAERILEFVSQRRGAERNFGLQKSQGYSRMIHMHPEFFATKNENKLREVNEILGRNLEQVSVELFEPQGVKVEDVVREKAEDAFHKTGKFVLVEDTSLEFVAWNGLPGALIKWFLDTVGNDGILKMLDGDTNRKAIAKTAVGFFDGAQARVFVGEISGTIPEAIRGTGGFGWDPIFIPEGHEKSFAEMTSAEKNAISMRKLALERMKAELK
;
A
#
# COMPACT_ATOMS: atom_id res chain seq x y z
N MET A 1 19.52 2.43 -18.80
CA MET A 1 18.58 2.34 -17.65
C MET A 1 18.76 0.98 -16.98
N THR A 2 18.80 0.93 -15.65
CA THR A 2 18.87 -0.34 -14.91
C THR A 2 17.50 -1.06 -14.89
N LEU A 3 17.45 -2.35 -14.57
CA LEU A 3 16.20 -3.12 -14.41
C LEU A 3 15.23 -2.43 -13.43
N TRP A 4 15.78 -1.84 -12.37
CA TRP A 4 15.06 -1.01 -11.41
C TRP A 4 14.26 0.12 -12.07
N HIS A 5 14.90 0.95 -12.89
CA HIS A 5 14.24 2.09 -13.55
C HIS A 5 13.20 1.68 -14.60
N ARG A 6 13.21 0.41 -15.02
CA ARG A 6 12.26 -0.14 -15.99
C ARG A 6 11.09 -0.89 -15.33
N GLY A 7 11.14 -1.12 -14.01
CA GLY A 7 10.14 -1.94 -13.32
C GLY A 7 10.26 -3.45 -13.61
N ASP A 8 11.45 -3.91 -14.04
CA ASP A 8 11.67 -5.31 -14.47
C ASP A 8 12.06 -6.26 -13.32
N LEU A 9 11.90 -5.82 -12.06
CA LEU A 9 12.22 -6.60 -10.87
C LEU A 9 10.93 -7.03 -10.16
N LEU A 10 10.81 -8.32 -9.83
CA LEU A 10 9.68 -8.86 -9.09
C LEU A 10 9.63 -8.30 -7.67
N ASP A 11 10.79 -8.30 -7.02
CA ASP A 11 11.03 -7.76 -5.70
C ASP A 11 12.31 -6.92 -5.74
N HIS A 12 12.48 -6.03 -4.76
CA HIS A 12 13.73 -5.32 -4.62
C HIS A 12 13.97 -4.81 -3.20
N VAL A 13 15.23 -4.60 -2.88
CA VAL A 13 15.68 -3.91 -1.67
C VAL A 13 16.86 -2.99 -2.00
N VAL A 14 16.93 -1.84 -1.33
CA VAL A 14 18.05 -0.91 -1.42
C VAL A 14 18.94 -1.07 -0.20
N ILE A 15 20.19 -1.47 -0.40
CA ILE A 15 21.18 -1.61 0.68
C ILE A 15 22.39 -0.77 0.30
N THR A 16 22.73 0.25 1.12
CA THR A 16 23.95 1.08 0.96
C THR A 16 24.20 1.50 -0.50
N ASN A 17 23.18 2.09 -1.14
CA ASN A 17 23.15 2.56 -2.54
C ASN A 17 23.15 1.48 -3.64
N HIS A 18 22.95 0.20 -3.30
CA HIS A 18 22.82 -0.88 -4.28
C HIS A 18 21.39 -1.41 -4.30
N HIS A 19 20.86 -1.65 -5.51
CA HIS A 19 19.54 -2.25 -5.71
C HIS A 19 19.71 -3.74 -5.98
N TYR A 20 19.10 -4.57 -5.13
CA TYR A 20 19.01 -6.02 -5.30
C TYR A 20 17.57 -6.39 -5.61
N GLY A 21 17.34 -7.46 -6.38
CA GLY A 21 15.99 -7.92 -6.72
C GLY A 21 16.00 -9.07 -7.72
N LEU A 22 14.88 -9.80 -7.81
CA LEU A 22 14.70 -10.92 -8.72
C LEU A 22 14.23 -10.44 -10.10
N PRO A 23 15.03 -10.60 -11.17
CA PRO A 23 14.63 -10.17 -12.50
C PRO A 23 13.49 -11.02 -13.06
N ILE A 24 12.42 -10.35 -13.47
CA ILE A 24 11.20 -10.96 -14.02
C ILE A 24 11.52 -11.87 -15.22
N GLU A 25 12.30 -11.35 -16.18
CA GLU A 25 12.63 -12.07 -17.40
C GLU A 25 13.44 -13.36 -17.13
N LYS A 26 14.37 -13.31 -16.17
CA LYS A 26 15.22 -14.45 -15.83
C LYS A 26 14.41 -15.56 -15.15
N LEU A 27 13.49 -15.19 -14.28
CA LEU A 27 12.55 -16.10 -13.65
C LEU A 27 11.70 -16.81 -14.71
N GLY A 28 11.11 -16.04 -15.63
CA GLY A 28 10.27 -16.57 -16.70
C GLY A 28 10.96 -17.58 -17.61
N ARG A 29 12.12 -17.21 -18.18
CA ARG A 29 12.91 -18.12 -19.04
C ARG A 29 13.24 -19.44 -18.33
N SER A 30 13.57 -19.37 -17.05
CA SER A 30 13.93 -20.55 -16.28
C SER A 30 12.73 -21.48 -16.01
N LEU A 31 11.53 -20.91 -15.87
CA LEU A 31 10.28 -21.67 -15.73
C LEU A 31 9.85 -22.30 -17.06
N GLU A 32 10.03 -21.60 -18.18
CA GLU A 32 9.76 -22.13 -19.52
C GLU A 32 10.58 -23.38 -19.85
N ASP A 33 11.82 -23.44 -19.36
CA ASP A 33 12.70 -24.61 -19.49
C ASP A 33 12.24 -25.82 -18.65
N GLY A 34 11.14 -25.70 -17.88
CA GLY A 34 10.60 -26.77 -17.05
C GLY A 34 11.46 -27.13 -15.83
N ARG A 35 12.38 -26.23 -15.45
CA ARG A 35 13.28 -26.42 -14.31
C ARG A 35 12.65 -25.92 -13.01
N ASP A 36 12.93 -26.62 -11.93
CA ASP A 36 12.68 -26.07 -10.59
C ASP A 36 13.72 -24.98 -10.30
N ILE A 37 13.26 -23.87 -9.72
CA ILE A 37 14.09 -22.70 -9.44
C ILE A 37 14.04 -22.43 -7.95
N VAL A 38 15.22 -22.29 -7.36
CA VAL A 38 15.36 -21.76 -5.99
C VAL A 38 15.68 -20.27 -6.11
N VAL A 39 14.83 -19.44 -5.53
CA VAL A 39 15.00 -17.98 -5.50
C VAL A 39 15.18 -17.51 -4.07
N HIS A 40 16.08 -16.55 -3.88
CA HIS A 40 16.21 -15.83 -2.62
C HIS A 40 15.42 -14.53 -2.74
N LEU A 41 14.37 -14.39 -1.95
CA LEU A 41 13.48 -13.24 -1.96
C LEU A 41 13.85 -12.26 -0.84
N VAL A 42 13.48 -11.00 -1.03
CA VAL A 42 13.33 -10.08 0.10
C VAL A 42 12.23 -10.62 1.03
N THR A 43 12.44 -10.51 2.34
CA THR A 43 11.59 -11.04 3.43
C THR A 43 10.09 -10.80 3.20
N GLY A 44 9.70 -9.64 2.69
CA GLY A 44 8.30 -9.28 2.44
C GLY A 44 7.72 -9.80 1.12
N SER A 45 8.50 -10.37 0.21
CA SER A 45 8.10 -10.52 -1.20
C SER A 45 7.58 -11.90 -1.60
N ALA A 46 7.50 -12.84 -0.65
CA ALA A 46 6.96 -14.18 -0.90
C ALA A 46 5.51 -14.17 -1.41
N PHE A 47 4.68 -13.24 -0.94
CA PHE A 47 3.30 -13.13 -1.41
C PHE A 47 3.22 -12.66 -2.88
N LEU A 48 4.13 -11.78 -3.32
CA LEU A 48 4.21 -11.34 -4.72
C LEU A 48 4.50 -12.53 -5.62
N LEU A 49 5.49 -13.34 -5.23
CA LEU A 49 5.84 -14.55 -5.98
C LEU A 49 4.63 -15.48 -6.11
N LYS A 50 3.88 -15.70 -5.03
CA LYS A 50 2.70 -16.57 -5.04
C LYS A 50 1.51 -16.05 -5.84
N ARG A 51 1.35 -14.74 -6.01
CA ARG A 51 0.33 -14.18 -6.92
C ARG A 51 0.65 -14.43 -8.38
N ILE A 52 1.94 -14.52 -8.71
CA ILE A 52 2.41 -14.75 -10.08
C ILE A 52 2.55 -16.24 -10.39
N ILE A 53 3.10 -16.98 -9.43
CA ILE A 53 3.41 -18.40 -9.52
C ILE A 53 2.66 -19.07 -8.36
N SER A 54 1.38 -19.39 -8.60
CA SER A 54 0.48 -19.91 -7.57
C SER A 54 0.90 -21.24 -6.96
N ASP A 55 1.72 -22.01 -7.68
CA ASP A 55 2.32 -23.26 -7.22
C ASP A 55 3.70 -23.07 -6.55
N ALA A 56 4.18 -21.84 -6.41
CA ALA A 56 5.44 -21.56 -5.71
C ALA A 56 5.34 -22.01 -4.24
N ILE A 57 6.36 -22.74 -3.81
CA ILE A 57 6.54 -23.14 -2.42
C ILE A 57 7.42 -22.10 -1.75
N THR A 58 6.87 -21.38 -0.78
CA THR A 58 7.63 -20.36 -0.06
C THR A 58 8.05 -20.86 1.31
N VAL A 59 9.36 -20.89 1.58
CA VAL A 59 9.91 -21.24 2.89
C VAL A 59 10.59 -20.04 3.53
N PHE A 60 10.17 -19.70 4.74
CA PHE A 60 10.82 -18.71 5.57
C PHE A 60 11.89 -19.37 6.43
N VAL A 61 13.16 -18.99 6.21
CA VAL A 61 14.26 -19.51 7.04
C VAL A 61 14.52 -18.52 8.17
N MET A 62 14.13 -18.91 9.38
CA MET A 62 14.18 -18.08 10.57
C MET A 62 15.39 -18.44 11.44
N PRO A 63 16.12 -17.46 11.99
CA PRO A 63 17.09 -17.72 13.05
C PRO A 63 16.39 -18.20 14.34
N PRO A 64 17.10 -18.88 15.25
CA PRO A 64 16.49 -19.50 16.42
C PRO A 64 16.02 -18.49 17.46
N SER A 65 16.60 -17.29 17.49
CA SER A 65 16.19 -16.23 18.40
C SER A 65 16.55 -14.84 17.84
N HIS A 66 15.94 -13.82 18.43
CA HIS A 66 16.28 -12.43 18.15
C HIS A 66 17.72 -12.10 18.60
N GLU A 67 18.16 -12.69 19.71
CA GLU A 67 19.54 -12.58 20.19
C GLU A 67 20.54 -13.14 19.17
N GLU A 68 20.19 -14.24 18.51
CA GLU A 68 21.04 -14.84 17.47
C GLU A 68 21.16 -13.96 16.23
N ILE A 69 20.10 -13.24 15.86
CA ILE A 69 20.16 -12.21 14.80
C ILE A 69 21.21 -11.17 15.15
N LEU A 70 21.14 -10.62 16.36
CA LEU A 70 22.07 -9.60 16.84
C LEU A 70 23.50 -10.13 16.86
N ASN A 71 23.71 -11.35 17.37
CA ASN A 71 25.02 -11.99 17.43
C ASN A 71 25.62 -12.18 16.03
N ARG A 72 24.83 -12.64 15.06
CA ARG A 72 25.26 -12.79 13.66
C ARG A 72 25.60 -11.44 13.02
N MET A 73 24.83 -10.38 13.30
CA MET A 73 25.14 -9.05 12.78
C MET A 73 26.43 -8.48 13.39
N ARG A 74 26.63 -8.63 14.70
CA ARG A 74 27.89 -8.27 15.40
C ARG A 74 29.07 -9.08 14.87
N GLY A 75 28.89 -10.39 14.66
CA GLY A 75 29.91 -11.27 14.09
C GLY A 75 30.34 -10.90 12.67
N ARG A 76 29.47 -10.20 11.92
CA ARG A 76 29.79 -9.61 10.61
C ARG A 76 30.48 -8.24 10.70
N GLY A 77 30.81 -7.78 11.91
CA GLY A 77 31.48 -6.50 12.16
C GLY A 77 30.56 -5.28 12.06
N MET A 78 29.23 -5.47 12.13
CA MET A 78 28.28 -4.34 12.11
C MET A 78 28.32 -3.58 13.45
N THR A 79 28.27 -2.25 13.40
CA THR A 79 28.15 -1.42 14.61
C THR A 79 26.74 -1.47 15.18
N GLU A 80 26.57 -1.16 16.47
CA GLU A 80 25.23 -1.10 17.10
C GLU A 80 24.30 -0.11 16.36
N GLU A 81 24.83 0.99 15.83
CA GLU A 81 24.05 1.95 15.04
C GLU A 81 23.56 1.34 13.72
N GLN A 82 24.40 0.57 13.01
CA GLN A 82 24.02 -0.15 11.79
C GLN A 82 23.00 -1.26 12.08
N ILE A 83 23.13 -1.95 13.21
CA ILE A 83 22.20 -2.98 13.66
C ILE A 83 20.83 -2.36 13.93
N MET A 84 20.78 -1.27 14.69
CA MET A 84 19.54 -0.56 15.00
C MET A 84 18.86 0.01 13.76
N HIS A 85 19.62 0.54 12.81
CA HIS A 85 19.09 0.99 11.52
C HIS A 85 18.49 -0.19 10.74
N ARG A 86 19.19 -1.32 10.69
CA ARG A 86 18.73 -2.51 9.98
C ARG A 86 17.48 -3.13 10.60
N LEU A 87 17.38 -3.15 11.92
CA LEU A 87 16.18 -3.62 12.63
C LEU A 87 15.00 -2.66 12.47
N ARG A 88 15.25 -1.37 12.28
CA ARG A 88 14.23 -0.36 12.01
C ARG A 88 13.69 -0.46 10.59
N ASP A 89 14.55 -0.73 9.61
CA ASP A 89 14.17 -0.85 8.19
C ASP A 89 13.65 -2.24 7.82
N ASP A 90 14.05 -3.28 8.55
CA ASP A 90 13.51 -4.64 8.43
C ASP A 90 12.97 -5.15 9.79
N PRO A 91 11.94 -4.49 10.37
CA PRO A 91 11.31 -4.93 11.60
C PRO A 91 10.46 -6.20 11.40
N THR A 92 10.41 -6.71 10.16
CA THR A 92 9.38 -7.63 9.69
C THR A 92 9.77 -9.11 9.71
N THR A 93 10.97 -9.48 10.17
CA THR A 93 11.44 -10.88 10.06
C THR A 93 10.47 -11.88 10.70
N LEU A 94 9.83 -11.56 11.82
CA LEU A 94 8.86 -12.47 12.44
C LEU A 94 7.46 -12.38 11.82
N GLN A 95 6.99 -11.18 11.48
CA GLN A 95 5.66 -10.99 10.89
C GLN A 95 5.57 -11.52 9.47
N ALA A 96 6.65 -11.39 8.69
CA ALA A 96 6.72 -11.86 7.31
C ALA A 96 6.59 -13.38 7.21
N SER A 97 7.00 -14.13 8.24
CA SER A 97 6.86 -15.59 8.29
C SER A 97 5.42 -16.07 8.03
N ARG A 98 4.42 -15.23 8.35
CA ARG A 98 2.99 -15.51 8.11
C ARG A 98 2.61 -15.60 6.62
N PHE A 99 3.46 -15.09 5.73
CA PHE A 99 3.23 -15.08 4.28
C PHE A 99 3.91 -16.26 3.57
N TYR A 100 4.63 -17.11 4.30
CA TYR A 100 5.30 -18.28 3.77
C TYR A 100 4.49 -19.57 4.02
N ASP A 101 4.58 -20.56 3.11
CA ASP A 101 3.95 -21.88 3.33
C ASP A 101 4.53 -22.58 4.56
N PHE A 102 5.85 -22.43 4.75
CA PHE A 102 6.61 -23.13 5.76
C PHE A 102 7.58 -22.19 6.45
N VAL A 103 7.83 -22.44 7.74
CA VAL A 103 8.88 -21.76 8.51
C VAL A 103 9.86 -22.82 9.00
N VAL A 104 11.15 -22.63 8.70
CA VAL A 104 12.23 -23.51 9.17
C VAL A 104 13.16 -22.72 10.06
N VAL A 105 13.36 -23.19 11.29
CA VAL A 105 14.34 -22.60 12.20
C VAL A 105 15.73 -23.13 11.86
N ASN A 106 16.65 -22.23 11.55
CA ASN A 106 18.03 -22.55 11.17
C ASN A 106 19.01 -22.19 12.29
N HIS A 107 19.49 -23.21 12.99
CA HIS A 107 20.56 -23.12 13.99
C HIS A 107 21.95 -23.14 13.32
N ASP A 108 22.94 -22.47 13.92
CA ASP A 108 24.31 -22.46 13.41
C ASP A 108 24.90 -23.89 13.42
N GLY A 109 25.51 -24.29 12.30
CA GLY A 109 26.05 -25.65 12.13
C GLY A 109 25.01 -26.72 11.80
N GLU A 110 23.73 -26.35 11.63
CA GLU A 110 22.65 -27.26 11.20
C GLU A 110 22.17 -26.97 9.77
N GLU A 111 23.02 -26.42 8.90
CA GLU A 111 22.63 -26.03 7.54
C GLU A 111 22.11 -27.22 6.74
N GLN A 112 22.73 -28.39 6.93
CA GLN A 112 22.32 -29.65 6.31
C GLN A 112 20.92 -30.06 6.76
N GLY A 113 20.65 -30.04 8.07
CA GLY A 113 19.34 -30.39 8.62
C GLY A 113 18.25 -29.39 8.24
N THR A 114 18.60 -28.11 8.10
CA THR A 114 17.71 -27.09 7.53
C THR A 114 17.38 -27.39 6.06
N ALA A 115 18.38 -27.73 5.24
CA ALA A 115 18.15 -28.09 3.84
C ALA A 115 17.29 -29.36 3.68
N GLU A 116 17.51 -30.39 4.50
CA GLU A 116 16.72 -31.62 4.50
C GLU A 116 15.24 -31.35 4.82
N ARG A 117 14.96 -30.55 5.86
CA ARG A 117 13.58 -30.11 6.20
C ARG A 117 12.91 -29.35 5.06
N ILE A 118 13.64 -28.47 4.38
CA ILE A 118 13.13 -27.75 3.20
C ILE A 118 12.76 -28.72 2.08
N LEU A 119 13.64 -29.68 1.78
CA LEU A 119 13.40 -30.70 0.75
C LEU A 119 12.20 -31.58 1.09
N GLU A 120 11.99 -31.90 2.36
CA GLU A 120 10.81 -32.62 2.83
C GLU A 120 9.52 -31.85 2.48
N PHE A 121 9.45 -30.56 2.81
CA PHE A 121 8.30 -29.71 2.46
C PHE A 121 8.06 -29.61 0.95
N VAL A 122 9.14 -29.48 0.17
CA VAL A 122 9.06 -29.46 -1.30
C VAL A 122 8.52 -30.79 -1.83
N SER A 123 8.95 -31.92 -1.27
CA SER A 123 8.50 -33.25 -1.69
C SER A 123 7.01 -33.50 -1.41
N GLN A 124 6.50 -33.01 -0.27
CA GLN A 124 5.09 -33.13 0.11
C GLN A 124 4.15 -32.41 -0.87
N ARG A 125 4.61 -31.31 -1.46
CA ARG A 125 3.84 -30.50 -2.43
C ARG A 125 4.01 -30.97 -3.88
N ARG A 126 5.04 -31.75 -4.21
CA ARG A 126 5.41 -32.15 -5.58
C ARG A 126 4.42 -33.09 -6.31
N GLY A 127 3.26 -33.40 -5.72
CA GLY A 127 2.20 -34.23 -6.31
C GLY A 127 0.83 -33.56 -6.47
N ALA A 128 0.65 -32.30 -6.06
CA ALA A 128 -0.56 -31.55 -6.35
C ALA A 128 -0.61 -31.17 -7.85
N GLU A 129 -1.78 -31.14 -8.47
CA GLU A 129 -1.91 -30.68 -9.87
C GLU A 129 -1.19 -29.34 -10.04
N ARG A 130 -0.24 -29.29 -10.98
CA ARG A 130 0.45 -28.06 -11.36
C ARG A 130 -0.56 -27.15 -12.05
N ASN A 131 -1.31 -26.40 -11.25
CA ASN A 131 -2.11 -25.28 -11.74
C ASN A 131 -1.15 -24.16 -12.13
N PHE A 132 -0.60 -24.26 -13.34
CA PHE A 132 -0.10 -23.09 -14.05
C PHE A 132 -1.33 -22.21 -14.33
N GLY A 133 -1.68 -21.34 -13.38
CA GLY A 133 -2.79 -20.38 -13.50
C GLY A 133 -2.60 -19.32 -14.61
N LEU A 134 -1.70 -19.57 -15.56
CA LEU A 134 -1.34 -18.66 -16.64
C LEU A 134 -1.22 -19.47 -17.94
N GLN A 135 -2.17 -19.26 -18.85
CA GLN A 135 -2.04 -19.77 -20.22
C GLN A 135 -0.75 -19.23 -20.85
N LYS A 136 0.03 -20.15 -21.43
CA LYS A 136 1.42 -20.06 -21.92
C LYS A 136 1.82 -18.85 -22.79
N SER A 137 0.91 -17.95 -23.17
CA SER A 137 1.20 -16.80 -24.03
C SER A 137 0.77 -15.44 -23.47
N GLN A 138 0.12 -15.38 -22.31
CA GLN A 138 -0.35 -14.13 -21.68
C GLN A 138 0.33 -13.81 -20.33
N GLY A 139 1.15 -14.72 -19.81
CA GLY A 139 1.71 -14.65 -18.44
C GLY A 139 2.60 -13.43 -18.17
N TYR A 140 3.43 -13.04 -19.14
CA TYR A 140 4.41 -11.96 -18.97
C TYR A 140 3.80 -10.56 -18.91
N SER A 141 2.70 -10.33 -19.64
CA SER A 141 2.01 -9.04 -19.62
C SER A 141 1.18 -8.85 -18.34
N ARG A 142 0.82 -9.93 -17.62
CA ARG A 142 0.13 -9.87 -16.33
C ARG A 142 1.05 -9.58 -15.15
N MET A 143 2.37 -9.73 -15.31
CA MET A 143 3.35 -9.38 -14.28
C MET A 143 3.40 -7.87 -13.98
N ILE A 144 2.80 -7.05 -14.85
CA ILE A 144 2.92 -5.58 -14.87
C ILE A 144 1.65 -4.86 -14.36
N HIS A 145 0.53 -5.56 -14.17
CA HIS A 145 -0.76 -4.92 -13.81
C HIS A 145 -1.27 -5.36 -12.43
N MET A 146 -0.48 -5.11 -11.38
CA MET A 146 -0.95 -5.29 -10.00
C MET A 146 -1.92 -4.18 -9.64
N HIS A 147 -3.21 -4.43 -9.82
CA HIS A 147 -4.26 -3.57 -9.28
C HIS A 147 -4.78 -4.15 -7.96
N PRO A 148 -5.01 -3.31 -6.93
CA PRO A 148 -5.68 -3.75 -5.72
C PRO A 148 -7.07 -4.33 -6.06
N GLU A 149 -7.36 -5.49 -5.50
CA GLU A 149 -8.69 -6.14 -5.57
C GLU A 149 -9.51 -5.86 -4.30
N PHE A 150 -8.83 -5.39 -3.25
CA PHE A 150 -9.39 -5.16 -1.93
C PHE A 150 -9.30 -3.67 -1.57
N PHE A 151 -10.28 -3.16 -0.81
CA PHE A 151 -10.25 -1.81 -0.27
C PHE A 151 -10.53 -1.83 1.24
N ALA A 152 -9.55 -1.39 2.04
CA ALA A 152 -9.71 -1.28 3.49
C ALA A 152 -10.36 0.06 3.86
N THR A 153 -11.68 0.03 3.97
CA THR A 153 -12.48 1.18 4.41
C THR A 153 -13.68 0.69 5.23
N LYS A 154 -14.09 1.50 6.21
CA LYS A 154 -15.39 1.37 6.89
C LYS A 154 -16.45 2.31 6.30
N ASN A 155 -16.07 3.20 5.38
CA ASN A 155 -16.95 4.19 4.78
C ASN A 155 -17.47 3.66 3.43
N GLU A 156 -18.76 3.30 3.40
CA GLU A 156 -19.44 2.78 2.20
C GLU A 156 -19.50 3.80 1.06
N ASN A 157 -19.55 5.10 1.38
CA ASN A 157 -19.54 6.15 0.36
C ASN A 157 -18.19 6.23 -0.35
N LYS A 158 -17.08 6.06 0.39
CA LYS A 158 -15.74 5.96 -0.23
C LYS A 158 -15.66 4.76 -1.17
N LEU A 159 -16.14 3.58 -0.72
CA LEU A 159 -16.12 2.37 -1.55
C LEU A 159 -16.93 2.57 -2.84
N ARG A 160 -18.10 3.19 -2.74
CA ARG A 160 -18.94 3.52 -3.90
C ARG A 160 -18.23 4.43 -4.89
N GLU A 161 -17.68 5.55 -4.43
CA GLU A 161 -16.96 6.50 -5.30
C GLU A 161 -15.73 5.82 -5.94
N VAL A 162 -14.94 5.04 -5.19
CA VAL A 162 -13.80 4.29 -5.72
C VAL A 162 -14.26 3.31 -6.81
N ASN A 163 -15.31 2.53 -6.58
CA ASN A 163 -15.81 1.56 -7.56
C ASN A 163 -16.34 2.23 -8.83
N GLU A 164 -17.08 3.34 -8.69
CA GLU A 164 -17.58 4.14 -9.81
C GLU A 164 -16.43 4.73 -10.64
N ILE A 165 -15.42 5.32 -9.99
CA ILE A 165 -14.26 5.92 -10.66
C ILE A 165 -13.39 4.85 -11.33
N LEU A 166 -13.17 3.71 -10.67
CA LEU A 166 -12.36 2.63 -11.21
C LEU A 166 -13.07 1.85 -12.32
N GLY A 167 -14.40 1.87 -12.34
CA GLY A 167 -15.21 0.99 -13.19
C GLY A 167 -15.04 -0.49 -12.80
N ARG A 168 -14.80 -0.76 -11.51
CA ARG A 168 -14.51 -2.10 -10.95
C ARG A 168 -15.16 -2.23 -9.58
N ASN A 169 -15.38 -3.47 -9.13
CA ASN A 169 -15.89 -3.76 -7.79
C ASN A 169 -14.76 -4.29 -6.91
N LEU A 170 -14.19 -3.43 -6.07
CA LEU A 170 -13.24 -3.86 -5.05
C LEU A 170 -13.98 -4.54 -3.90
N GLU A 171 -13.39 -5.62 -3.38
CA GLU A 171 -13.89 -6.30 -2.17
C GLU A 171 -13.54 -5.45 -0.94
N GLN A 172 -14.55 -5.11 -0.15
CA GLN A 172 -14.33 -4.37 1.09
C GLN A 172 -13.67 -5.26 2.13
N VAL A 173 -12.56 -4.79 2.71
CA VAL A 173 -11.90 -5.47 3.81
C VAL A 173 -12.13 -4.68 5.10
N SER A 174 -12.91 -5.27 6.00
CA SER A 174 -13.08 -4.72 7.35
C SER A 174 -11.89 -5.11 8.22
N VAL A 175 -10.87 -4.26 8.22
CA VAL A 175 -9.71 -4.36 9.11
C VAL A 175 -9.61 -3.09 9.94
N GLU A 176 -9.29 -3.24 11.23
CA GLU A 176 -8.98 -2.10 12.08
C GLU A 176 -7.56 -1.64 11.80
N LEU A 177 -7.44 -0.52 11.09
CA LEU A 177 -6.15 0.08 10.76
C LEU A 177 -5.76 1.10 11.80
N PHE A 178 -4.46 1.23 11.99
CA PHE A 178 -3.89 2.39 12.65
C PHE A 178 -4.32 3.65 11.88
N GLU A 179 -4.67 4.71 12.62
CA GLU A 179 -4.99 6.04 12.07
C GLU A 179 -3.86 6.99 12.52
N PRO A 180 -2.77 7.10 11.74
CA PRO A 180 -1.66 7.99 12.06
C PRO A 180 -2.13 9.42 12.30
N GLN A 181 -1.56 10.06 13.33
CA GLN A 181 -1.80 11.48 13.60
C GLN A 181 -0.81 12.31 12.79
N GLY A 182 -1.22 12.68 11.58
CA GLY A 182 -0.45 13.54 10.69
C GLY A 182 -1.32 14.63 10.07
N VAL A 183 -0.71 15.76 9.73
CA VAL A 183 -1.38 16.83 8.96
C VAL A 183 -1.32 16.57 7.45
N LYS A 184 -0.29 15.85 6.98
CA LYS A 184 -0.10 15.45 5.58
C LYS A 184 -0.77 14.11 5.30
N VAL A 185 -1.64 14.09 4.30
CA VAL A 185 -2.45 12.92 3.97
C VAL A 185 -1.60 11.77 3.40
N GLU A 186 -0.48 12.10 2.76
CA GLU A 186 0.46 11.15 2.17
C GLU A 186 1.15 10.28 3.22
N ASP A 187 1.52 10.89 4.34
CA ASP A 187 2.20 10.22 5.44
C ASP A 187 1.22 9.27 6.15
N VAL A 188 -0.02 9.75 6.37
CA VAL A 188 -1.10 8.92 6.91
C VAL A 188 -1.37 7.70 6.03
N VAL A 189 -1.50 7.90 4.71
CA VAL A 189 -1.78 6.81 3.77
C VAL A 189 -0.61 5.82 3.64
N ARG A 190 0.63 6.30 3.72
CA ARG A 190 1.83 5.45 3.69
C ARG A 190 1.83 4.43 4.82
N GLU A 191 1.72 4.92 6.05
CA GLU A 191 1.70 4.06 7.24
C GLU A 191 0.47 3.15 7.25
N LYS A 192 -0.69 3.66 6.81
CA LYS A 192 -1.93 2.89 6.71
C LYS A 192 -1.84 1.75 5.70
N ALA A 193 -1.14 1.96 4.58
CA ALA A 193 -0.95 0.95 3.54
C ALA A 193 -0.08 -0.20 4.05
N GLU A 194 1.01 0.14 4.75
CA GLU A 194 1.90 -0.83 5.41
C GLU A 194 1.15 -1.65 6.47
N ASP A 195 0.41 -0.98 7.36
CA ASP A 195 -0.38 -1.64 8.40
C ASP A 195 -1.48 -2.55 7.80
N ALA A 196 -2.18 -2.08 6.77
CA ALA A 196 -3.21 -2.87 6.08
C ALA A 196 -2.63 -4.13 5.46
N PHE A 197 -1.48 -4.02 4.80
CA PHE A 197 -0.80 -5.16 4.23
C PHE A 197 -0.36 -6.16 5.31
N HIS A 198 0.30 -5.70 6.38
CA HIS A 198 0.76 -6.57 7.47
C HIS A 198 -0.38 -7.28 8.21
N LYS A 199 -1.53 -6.63 8.38
CA LYS A 199 -2.69 -7.23 9.05
C LYS A 199 -3.45 -8.22 8.19
N THR A 200 -3.52 -7.97 6.89
CA THR A 200 -4.40 -8.75 5.98
C THR A 200 -3.65 -9.78 5.15
N GLY A 201 -2.36 -9.59 4.89
CA GLY A 201 -1.60 -10.35 3.88
C GLY A 201 -2.13 -10.20 2.46
N LYS A 202 -2.96 -9.19 2.21
CA LYS A 202 -3.62 -8.93 0.94
C LYS A 202 -3.04 -7.66 0.31
N PHE A 203 -3.09 -7.59 -1.01
CA PHE A 203 -2.80 -6.36 -1.76
C PHE A 203 -4.01 -5.43 -1.67
N VAL A 204 -4.00 -4.56 -0.66
CA VAL A 204 -5.16 -3.77 -0.21
C VAL A 204 -4.94 -2.29 -0.53
N LEU A 205 -5.93 -1.69 -1.18
CA LEU A 205 -6.03 -0.24 -1.32
C LEU A 205 -6.41 0.36 0.04
N VAL A 206 -5.79 1.48 0.39
CA VAL A 206 -6.17 2.36 1.49
C VAL A 206 -6.33 3.77 0.94
N GLU A 207 -7.07 4.59 1.67
CA GLU A 207 -7.33 5.98 1.29
C GLU A 207 -7.47 6.86 2.52
N ASP A 208 -6.93 8.07 2.43
CA ASP A 208 -7.30 9.15 3.33
C ASP A 208 -7.46 10.49 2.59
N THR A 209 -8.05 11.47 3.27
CA THR A 209 -8.41 12.76 2.68
C THR A 209 -8.14 13.89 3.65
N SER A 210 -7.54 14.97 3.16
CA SER A 210 -7.32 16.22 3.89
C SER A 210 -8.21 17.34 3.36
N LEU A 211 -8.53 18.28 4.26
CA LEU A 211 -9.04 19.59 3.91
C LEU A 211 -8.14 20.65 4.56
N GLU A 212 -7.49 21.45 3.74
CA GLU A 212 -6.42 22.37 4.13
C GLU A 212 -6.90 23.81 3.96
N PHE A 213 -7.06 24.56 5.06
CA PHE A 213 -7.42 25.97 4.98
C PHE A 213 -6.18 26.83 4.85
N VAL A 214 -6.16 27.72 3.84
CA VAL A 214 -5.00 28.60 3.61
C VAL A 214 -4.81 29.56 4.79
N ALA A 215 -5.90 30.06 5.38
CA ALA A 215 -5.86 30.92 6.56
C ALA A 215 -5.14 30.27 7.76
N TRP A 216 -5.19 28.93 7.88
CA TRP A 216 -4.61 28.19 9.01
C TRP A 216 -3.33 27.44 8.62
N ASN A 217 -2.62 27.91 7.58
CA ASN A 217 -1.40 27.29 7.08
C ASN A 217 -1.56 25.78 6.78
N GLY A 218 -2.73 25.40 6.25
CA GLY A 218 -3.03 24.03 5.84
C GLY A 218 -3.72 23.17 6.90
N LEU A 219 -3.96 23.67 8.11
CA LEU A 219 -4.81 22.96 9.07
C LEU A 219 -6.30 23.02 8.65
N PRO A 220 -7.13 22.03 9.02
CA PRO A 220 -6.80 20.83 9.81
C PRO A 220 -6.03 19.75 9.04
N GLY A 221 -5.96 19.84 7.71
CA GLY A 221 -5.27 18.85 6.89
C GLY A 221 -5.92 17.48 7.02
N ALA A 222 -5.12 16.42 7.14
CA ALA A 222 -5.63 15.06 7.33
C ALA A 222 -6.35 14.84 8.68
N LEU A 223 -6.31 15.81 9.60
CA LEU A 223 -7.06 15.76 10.86
C LEU A 223 -8.53 16.17 10.72
N ILE A 224 -9.00 16.48 9.50
CA ILE A 224 -10.36 17.00 9.24
C ILE A 224 -11.47 16.12 9.82
N LYS A 225 -11.29 14.79 9.86
CA LYS A 225 -12.25 13.87 10.48
C LYS A 225 -12.54 14.24 11.93
N TRP A 226 -11.50 14.56 12.71
CA TRP A 226 -11.64 14.93 14.12
C TRP A 226 -12.37 16.26 14.29
N PHE A 227 -12.17 17.21 13.37
CA PHE A 227 -12.93 18.47 13.35
C PHE A 227 -14.40 18.23 13.05
N LEU A 228 -14.70 17.38 12.07
CA LEU A 228 -16.07 17.00 11.73
C LEU A 228 -16.77 16.28 12.88
N ASP A 229 -16.10 15.32 13.52
CA ASP A 229 -16.66 14.53 14.62
C ASP A 229 -16.92 15.37 15.89
N THR A 230 -16.22 16.50 16.05
CA THR A 230 -16.32 17.33 17.25
C THR A 230 -17.16 18.58 17.04
N VAL A 231 -16.75 19.45 16.12
CA VAL A 231 -17.36 20.77 15.91
C VAL A 231 -18.28 20.79 14.69
N GLY A 232 -18.18 19.79 13.82
CA GLY A 232 -19.00 19.67 12.62
C GLY A 232 -18.76 20.81 11.61
N ASN A 233 -19.54 20.81 10.53
CA ASN A 233 -19.43 21.82 9.49
C ASN A 233 -19.74 23.23 10.02
N ASP A 234 -20.79 23.39 10.84
CA ASP A 234 -21.14 24.67 11.45
C ASP A 234 -20.02 25.22 12.34
N GLY A 235 -19.38 24.36 13.13
CA GLY A 235 -18.28 24.77 13.99
C GLY A 235 -17.03 25.14 13.21
N ILE A 236 -16.71 24.40 12.13
CA ILE A 236 -15.62 24.77 11.21
C ILE A 236 -15.87 26.14 10.59
N LEU A 237 -17.09 26.38 10.07
CA LEU A 237 -17.45 27.67 9.49
C LEU A 237 -17.30 28.82 10.49
N LYS A 238 -17.79 28.61 11.71
CA LYS A 238 -17.69 29.57 12.81
C LYS A 238 -16.24 29.83 13.24
N MET A 239 -15.38 28.81 13.22
CA MET A 239 -13.95 28.99 13.50
C MET A 239 -13.25 29.82 12.43
N LEU A 240 -13.74 29.77 11.18
CA LEU A 240 -13.26 30.60 10.07
C LEU A 240 -13.93 31.99 10.05
N ASP A 241 -14.79 32.33 11.01
CA ASP A 241 -15.36 33.67 11.10
C ASP A 241 -14.26 34.69 11.40
N GLY A 242 -14.16 35.72 10.55
CA GLY A 242 -13.13 36.75 10.64
C GLY A 242 -11.92 36.52 9.72
N ASP A 243 -11.76 35.33 9.16
CA ASP A 243 -10.75 35.07 8.13
C ASP A 243 -11.27 35.56 6.75
N THR A 244 -10.58 36.55 6.18
CA THR A 244 -10.90 37.07 4.84
C THR A 244 -10.43 36.14 3.73
N ASN A 245 -9.48 35.24 4.00
CA ASN A 245 -8.95 34.28 3.05
C ASN A 245 -9.58 32.91 3.25
N ARG A 246 -10.71 32.68 2.58
CA ARG A 246 -11.44 31.39 2.64
C ARG A 246 -10.97 30.36 1.60
N LYS A 247 -9.78 30.53 1.02
CA LYS A 247 -9.22 29.54 0.10
C LYS A 247 -8.90 28.24 0.85
N ALA A 248 -9.16 27.12 0.20
CA ALA A 248 -8.88 25.80 0.72
C ALA A 248 -8.37 24.86 -0.37
N ILE A 249 -7.65 23.82 0.05
CA ILE A 249 -7.19 22.74 -0.81
C ILE A 249 -7.75 21.44 -0.25
N ALA A 250 -8.44 20.68 -1.11
CA ALA A 250 -8.88 19.34 -0.79
C ALA A 250 -7.93 18.34 -1.43
N LYS A 251 -7.39 17.40 -0.65
CA LYS A 251 -6.54 16.33 -1.18
C LYS A 251 -7.06 14.96 -0.78
N THR A 252 -6.93 13.99 -1.66
CA THR A 252 -7.09 12.58 -1.35
C THR A 252 -5.81 11.86 -1.73
N ALA A 253 -5.26 11.09 -0.79
CA ALA A 253 -4.22 10.12 -1.10
C ALA A 253 -4.85 8.73 -1.14
N VAL A 254 -4.49 7.96 -2.16
CA VAL A 254 -4.75 6.52 -2.24
C VAL A 254 -3.41 5.79 -2.23
N GLY A 255 -3.35 4.61 -1.65
CA GLY A 255 -2.12 3.85 -1.63
C GLY A 255 -2.31 2.38 -1.33
N PHE A 256 -1.25 1.62 -1.54
CA PHE A 256 -1.15 0.20 -1.21
C PHE A 256 0.31 -0.13 -0.95
N PHE A 257 0.56 -1.23 -0.23
CA PHE A 257 1.92 -1.75 -0.07
C PHE A 257 2.23 -2.75 -1.17
N ASP A 258 3.31 -2.53 -1.92
CA ASP A 258 3.71 -3.41 -3.02
C ASP A 258 4.58 -4.58 -2.60
N GLY A 259 4.77 -4.77 -1.29
CA GLY A 259 5.60 -5.84 -0.73
C GLY A 259 7.04 -5.43 -0.44
N ALA A 260 7.46 -4.26 -0.94
CA ALA A 260 8.71 -3.62 -0.59
C ALA A 260 8.49 -2.23 0.02
N GLN A 261 7.57 -1.45 -0.54
CA GLN A 261 7.27 -0.09 -0.07
C GLN A 261 5.80 0.28 -0.29
N ALA A 262 5.34 1.29 0.43
CA ALA A 262 4.05 1.89 0.15
C ALA A 262 4.12 2.74 -1.13
N ARG A 263 3.19 2.48 -2.06
CA ARG A 263 2.92 3.32 -3.22
C ARG A 263 1.78 4.25 -2.91
N VAL A 264 2.02 5.56 -3.02
CA VAL A 264 1.07 6.60 -2.61
C VAL A 264 0.84 7.56 -3.78
N PHE A 265 -0.43 7.80 -4.09
CA PHE A 265 -0.88 8.65 -5.18
C PHE A 265 -1.82 9.71 -4.63
N VAL A 266 -1.51 10.96 -4.90
CA VAL A 266 -2.27 12.11 -4.37
C VAL A 266 -3.03 12.75 -5.50
N GLY A 267 -4.30 13.06 -5.29
CA GLY A 267 -5.03 14.02 -6.09
C GLY A 267 -5.36 15.23 -5.24
N GLU A 268 -5.38 16.41 -5.84
CA GLU A 268 -5.66 17.66 -5.16
C GLU A 268 -6.49 18.58 -6.03
N ILE A 269 -7.32 19.40 -5.38
CA ILE A 269 -8.10 20.45 -6.02
C ILE A 269 -8.13 21.69 -5.13
N SER A 270 -8.05 22.85 -5.75
CA SER A 270 -8.26 24.13 -5.10
C SER A 270 -9.75 24.44 -4.98
N GLY A 271 -10.11 25.25 -4.00
CA GLY A 271 -11.47 25.73 -3.81
C GLY A 271 -11.57 26.81 -2.74
N THR A 272 -12.81 27.05 -2.31
CA THR A 272 -13.15 28.03 -1.28
C THR A 272 -14.17 27.45 -0.30
N ILE A 273 -14.10 27.91 0.95
CA ILE A 273 -15.09 27.60 1.98
C ILE A 273 -16.18 28.68 1.96
N PRO A 274 -17.47 28.35 1.79
CA PRO A 274 -18.56 29.32 1.83
C PRO A 274 -18.73 29.89 3.26
N GLU A 275 -19.57 30.92 3.39
CA GLU A 275 -19.94 31.49 4.71
C GLU A 275 -21.02 30.66 5.43
N ALA A 276 -21.78 29.87 4.68
CA ALA A 276 -22.83 29.00 5.20
C ALA A 276 -22.76 27.62 4.55
N ILE A 277 -23.29 26.61 5.25
CA ILE A 277 -23.48 25.26 4.70
C ILE A 277 -24.33 25.34 3.43
N ARG A 278 -23.91 24.63 2.39
CA ARG A 278 -24.62 24.56 1.11
C ARG A 278 -24.83 23.13 0.66
N GLY A 279 -26.08 22.78 0.31
CA GLY A 279 -26.45 21.44 -0.11
C GLY A 279 -26.68 20.47 1.04
N THR A 280 -27.26 19.31 0.71
CA THR A 280 -27.61 18.24 1.67
C THR A 280 -27.09 16.87 1.24
N GLY A 281 -26.45 16.78 0.08
CA GLY A 281 -25.84 15.55 -0.42
C GLY A 281 -24.41 15.33 0.08
N GLY A 282 -23.74 14.34 -0.49
CA GLY A 282 -22.34 14.06 -0.19
C GLY A 282 -22.12 13.51 1.23
N PHE A 283 -20.89 13.69 1.74
CA PHE A 283 -20.52 13.28 3.11
C PHE A 283 -19.37 14.13 3.67
N GLY A 284 -19.27 14.15 5.00
CA GLY A 284 -18.22 14.88 5.71
C GLY A 284 -18.31 16.39 5.46
N TRP A 285 -17.24 16.95 4.91
CA TRP A 285 -17.08 18.38 4.67
C TRP A 285 -17.56 18.83 3.29
N ASP A 286 -18.13 17.94 2.47
CA ASP A 286 -18.71 18.28 1.16
C ASP A 286 -19.63 19.54 1.17
N PRO A 287 -20.45 19.80 2.22
CA PRO A 287 -21.31 20.99 2.26
C PRO A 287 -20.60 22.32 2.42
N ILE A 288 -19.31 22.30 2.79
CA ILE A 288 -18.51 23.50 3.07
C ILE A 288 -17.32 23.65 2.13
N PHE A 289 -17.32 22.96 0.99
CA PHE A 289 -16.25 23.10 0.00
C PHE A 289 -16.83 23.36 -1.39
N ILE A 290 -16.46 24.49 -1.98
CA ILE A 290 -16.77 24.86 -3.36
C ILE A 290 -15.49 24.73 -4.18
N PRO A 291 -15.40 23.77 -5.12
CA PRO A 291 -14.21 23.61 -5.96
C PRO A 291 -14.02 24.83 -6.88
N GLU A 292 -12.76 25.15 -7.17
CA GLU A 292 -12.41 26.27 -8.04
C GLU A 292 -13.06 26.13 -9.43
N GLY A 293 -13.64 27.24 -9.94
CA GLY A 293 -14.37 27.25 -11.20
C GLY A 293 -15.84 26.79 -11.11
N HIS A 294 -16.35 26.49 -9.91
CA HIS A 294 -17.75 26.11 -9.69
C HIS A 294 -18.45 27.05 -8.70
N GLU A 295 -19.78 27.14 -8.81
CA GLU A 295 -20.63 27.88 -7.86
C GLU A 295 -21.32 26.96 -6.85
N LYS A 296 -21.28 25.65 -7.06
CA LYS A 296 -21.91 24.63 -6.22
C LYS A 296 -20.91 24.06 -5.23
N SER A 297 -21.32 23.80 -3.99
CA SER A 297 -20.57 22.95 -3.07
C SER A 297 -20.57 21.50 -3.56
N PHE A 298 -19.67 20.67 -3.05
CA PHE A 298 -19.73 19.23 -3.33
C PHE A 298 -21.03 18.57 -2.89
N ALA A 299 -21.69 19.07 -1.83
CA ALA A 299 -22.99 18.54 -1.40
C ALA A 299 -24.17 18.99 -2.29
N GLU A 300 -23.98 19.99 -3.16
CA GLU A 300 -24.94 20.41 -4.18
C GLU A 300 -24.71 19.72 -5.53
N MET A 301 -23.60 18.99 -5.69
CA MET A 301 -23.28 18.21 -6.88
C MET A 301 -23.85 16.79 -6.78
N THR A 302 -24.23 16.23 -7.92
CA THR A 302 -24.48 14.80 -8.05
C THR A 302 -23.17 14.01 -7.90
N SER A 303 -23.27 12.73 -7.55
CA SER A 303 -22.09 11.83 -7.47
C SER A 303 -21.30 11.81 -8.79
N ALA A 304 -21.99 11.84 -9.93
CA ALA A 304 -21.34 11.87 -11.25
C ALA A 304 -20.57 13.19 -11.50
N GLU A 305 -21.16 14.34 -11.16
CA GLU A 305 -20.49 15.65 -11.27
C GLU A 305 -19.26 15.71 -10.35
N LYS A 306 -19.40 15.30 -9.09
CA LYS A 306 -18.28 15.27 -8.14
C LYS A 306 -17.18 14.31 -8.60
N ASN A 307 -17.52 13.08 -8.99
CA ASN A 307 -16.56 12.09 -9.47
C ASN A 307 -15.87 12.49 -10.77
N ALA A 308 -16.39 13.46 -11.53
CA ALA A 308 -15.74 13.98 -12.72
C ALA A 308 -14.55 14.91 -12.41
N ILE A 309 -14.51 15.53 -11.23
CA ILE A 309 -13.51 16.55 -10.87
C ILE A 309 -12.77 16.27 -9.55
N SER A 310 -13.26 15.35 -8.73
CA SER A 310 -12.79 15.20 -7.36
C SER A 310 -11.30 14.86 -7.26
N MET A 311 -10.71 15.29 -6.17
CA MET A 311 -9.36 14.90 -5.75
C MET A 311 -9.19 13.37 -5.72
N ARG A 312 -10.22 12.62 -5.31
CA ARG A 312 -10.20 11.14 -5.34
C ARG A 312 -10.09 10.60 -6.75
N LYS A 313 -10.82 11.16 -7.72
CA LYS A 313 -10.67 10.79 -9.13
C LYS A 313 -9.23 11.02 -9.59
N LEU A 314 -8.68 12.19 -9.30
CA LEU A 314 -7.30 12.53 -9.69
C LEU A 314 -6.27 11.57 -9.08
N ALA A 315 -6.44 11.20 -7.80
CA ALA A 315 -5.58 10.23 -7.12
C ALA A 315 -5.65 8.84 -7.78
N LEU A 316 -6.86 8.34 -8.05
CA LEU A 316 -7.08 7.04 -8.67
C LEU A 316 -6.63 7.01 -10.13
N GLU A 317 -6.78 8.09 -10.89
CA GLU A 317 -6.26 8.17 -12.27
C GLU A 317 -4.74 8.20 -12.31
N ARG A 318 -4.08 8.90 -11.37
CA ARG A 318 -2.62 8.82 -11.21
C ARG A 318 -2.17 7.39 -10.89
N MET A 319 -2.87 6.72 -9.96
CA MET A 319 -2.63 5.31 -9.66
C MET A 319 -2.80 4.42 -10.91
N LYS A 320 -3.90 4.59 -11.66
CA LYS A 320 -4.13 3.82 -12.90
C LYS A 320 -3.04 4.08 -13.95
N ALA A 321 -2.55 5.31 -14.08
CA ALA A 321 -1.53 5.65 -15.05
C ALA A 321 -0.18 5.00 -14.75
N GLU A 322 0.18 4.85 -13.47
CA GLU A 322 1.45 4.24 -13.05
C GLU A 322 1.41 2.69 -13.07
N LEU A 323 0.21 2.10 -13.05
CA LEU A 323 0.00 0.64 -13.09
C LEU A 323 -0.31 0.08 -14.50
N LYS A 324 -0.30 0.94 -15.52
CA LYS A 324 -0.42 0.57 -16.94
C LYS A 324 0.94 0.28 -17.54
#